data_AF-A0A7C2AZB4-F1
#
_entry.id   AF-A0A7C2AZB4-F1
#
_cell.length_a   1.000
_cell.length_b   1.000
_cell.length_c   1.000
_cell.angle_alpha   90.00
_cell.angle_beta   90.00
_cell.angle_gamma   90.00
#
_symmetry.space_group_name_H-M   'P 1'
#
loop_
_entity.id
_entity.type
_entity.pdbx_description
1 polymer ?
#
loop_
_entity_poly.entity_id
_entity_poly.type
_entity_poly.pdbx_seq_one_letter_code
_entity_poly.pdbx_strand_id
1 'polypeptide(L)'
;MTEKQIHLSIGGMSCAGCVASVERLLQAVPGVESAAVNFAEHTAEVSGRIDAQALIDAVVAGGYEAAELRGTEDEAEEKEAAAFAYYGLLLKKAAVAGLVGSSLFGMMLFGVAPPLEGGGRLFWLFVAAISLFVLVYSGGRFFTGAWKAFKAHNANMDTLIALGTGTAWLFSFLILLWPALVPPEARHLYFEAAMIIIALINLGAALEMRARGKTSEAIKRLIGLQVKSARVVREGREIDVPIAQVGLNETLRVRPGEKIAVDGVIIEGRSNIDESMISGEPLPLEKSAGDEVIGGTLNKSGTFLFRATRIGKDTALAQIIEMVRQAQNAKPAIGRLVDKIAAVFVPVVLLIAVVTFLVWFNFGPDPKSAYVLLTTMTVLIIACPCA
;
A
#
# COMPACT_ATOMS: atom_id res chain seq x y z
N MET A 1 -13.31 -11.34 30.09
CA MET A 1 -12.75 -11.52 28.74
C MET A 1 -12.17 -10.18 28.32
N THR A 2 -10.85 -10.13 28.27
CA THR A 2 -10.02 -8.94 28.14
C THR A 2 -10.12 -8.35 26.74
N GLU A 3 -10.12 -7.03 26.65
CA GLU A 3 -9.97 -6.26 25.41
C GLU A 3 -8.75 -6.78 24.65
N LYS A 4 -8.95 -7.24 23.40
CA LYS A 4 -7.89 -7.85 22.59
C LYS A 4 -7.62 -6.94 21.40
N GLN A 5 -6.35 -6.58 21.23
CA GLN A 5 -5.85 -5.86 20.07
C GLN A 5 -5.43 -6.90 19.04
N ILE A 6 -6.07 -6.89 17.88
CA ILE A 6 -5.82 -7.82 16.78
C ILE A 6 -5.21 -7.03 15.64
N HIS A 7 -4.07 -7.50 15.15
CA HIS A 7 -3.43 -6.96 13.97
C HIS A 7 -3.73 -7.87 12.78
N LEU A 8 -4.18 -7.29 11.68
CA LEU A 8 -4.45 -7.98 10.43
C LEU A 8 -3.55 -7.42 9.35
N SER A 9 -3.04 -8.28 8.47
CA SER A 9 -2.50 -7.93 7.17
C SER A 9 -3.66 -7.82 6.19
N ILE A 10 -3.74 -6.74 5.42
CA ILE A 10 -4.81 -6.50 4.43
C ILE A 10 -4.20 -6.36 3.03
N GLY A 11 -4.40 -7.37 2.19
CA GLY A 11 -4.00 -7.37 0.79
C GLY A 11 -5.05 -6.77 -0.15
N GLY A 12 -4.61 -6.26 -1.30
CA GLY A 12 -5.49 -5.75 -2.35
C GLY A 12 -5.98 -4.31 -2.18
N MET A 13 -5.48 -3.56 -1.19
CA MET A 13 -5.74 -2.12 -1.08
C MET A 13 -4.90 -1.34 -2.09
N SER A 14 -5.54 -0.61 -3.01
CA SER A 14 -4.88 0.18 -4.07
C SER A 14 -4.96 1.69 -3.88
N CYS A 15 -5.84 2.18 -3.02
CA CYS A 15 -6.07 3.61 -2.78
C CYS A 15 -6.55 3.87 -1.35
N ALA A 16 -6.52 5.12 -0.88
CA ALA A 16 -7.05 5.45 0.44
C ALA A 16 -8.59 5.37 0.51
N GLY A 17 -9.30 5.31 -0.62
CA GLY A 17 -10.70 4.89 -0.70
C GLY A 17 -10.91 3.42 -0.26
N CYS A 18 -9.93 2.53 -0.54
CA CYS A 18 -9.96 1.15 -0.05
C CYS A 18 -9.80 1.10 1.47
N VAL A 19 -9.01 2.00 2.05
CA VAL A 19 -8.80 2.10 3.50
C VAL A 19 -10.11 2.43 4.21
N ALA A 20 -10.83 3.45 3.74
CA ALA A 20 -12.12 3.82 4.31
C ALA A 20 -13.18 2.72 4.14
N SER A 21 -13.12 1.96 3.04
CA SER A 21 -13.98 0.81 2.79
C SER A 21 -13.70 -0.31 3.80
N VAL A 22 -12.43 -0.72 3.93
CA VAL A 22 -12.00 -1.76 4.89
C VAL A 22 -12.27 -1.34 6.33
N GLU A 23 -12.03 -0.08 6.71
CA GLU A 23 -12.38 0.41 8.05
C GLU A 23 -13.88 0.30 8.33
N ARG A 24 -14.76 0.67 7.39
CA ARG A 24 -16.21 0.49 7.57
C ARG A 24 -16.59 -0.98 7.70
N LEU A 25 -15.98 -1.85 6.89
CA LEU A 25 -16.25 -3.29 6.95
C LEU A 25 -15.86 -3.85 8.33
N LEU A 26 -14.69 -3.46 8.85
CA LEU A 26 -14.22 -3.87 10.17
C LEU A 26 -15.08 -3.27 11.30
N GLN A 27 -15.44 -1.99 11.23
CA GLN A 27 -16.31 -1.33 12.22
C GLN A 27 -17.74 -1.89 12.22
N ALA A 28 -18.20 -2.47 11.12
CA ALA A 28 -19.51 -3.10 11.03
C ALA A 28 -19.56 -4.48 11.70
N VAL A 29 -18.41 -5.08 12.06
CA VAL A 29 -18.36 -6.38 12.74
C VAL A 29 -18.80 -6.22 14.21
N PRO A 30 -19.82 -6.96 14.68
CA PRO A 30 -20.30 -6.84 16.06
C PRO A 30 -19.22 -7.18 17.08
N GLY A 31 -18.93 -6.26 18.01
CA GLY A 31 -17.90 -6.45 19.05
C GLY A 31 -16.57 -5.74 18.79
N VAL A 32 -16.46 -5.03 17.65
CA VAL A 32 -15.38 -4.08 17.37
C VAL A 32 -15.70 -2.75 18.06
N GLU A 33 -14.75 -2.24 18.86
CA GLU A 33 -14.84 -0.94 19.52
C GLU A 33 -14.11 0.14 18.70
N SER A 34 -12.94 -0.21 18.14
CA SER A 34 -12.24 0.64 17.19
C SER A 34 -11.55 -0.20 16.11
N ALA A 35 -11.46 0.37 14.89
CA ALA A 35 -10.66 -0.20 13.82
C ALA A 35 -9.96 0.95 13.08
N ALA A 36 -8.64 0.82 12.94
CA ALA A 36 -7.79 1.74 12.20
C ALA A 36 -7.03 0.96 11.13
N VAL A 37 -7.10 1.39 9.89
CA VAL A 37 -6.38 0.74 8.78
C VAL A 37 -5.19 1.61 8.38
N ASN A 38 -4.01 1.02 8.42
CA ASN A 38 -2.80 1.62 7.88
C ASN A 38 -2.60 1.19 6.43
N PHE A 39 -2.82 2.14 5.52
CA PHE A 39 -2.58 1.95 4.10
C PHE A 39 -1.11 1.70 3.76
N ALA A 40 -0.20 2.38 4.46
CA ALA A 40 1.23 2.32 4.17
C ALA A 40 1.83 0.96 4.53
N GLU A 41 1.38 0.35 5.62
CA GLU A 41 1.84 -0.96 6.07
C GLU A 41 1.00 -2.13 5.52
N HIS A 42 -0.09 -1.85 4.80
CA HIS A 42 -1.08 -2.86 4.44
C HIS A 42 -1.58 -3.64 5.67
N THR A 43 -1.84 -2.94 6.77
CA THR A 43 -2.27 -3.53 8.03
C THR A 43 -3.54 -2.88 8.56
N ALA A 44 -4.29 -3.61 9.38
CA ALA A 44 -5.39 -3.09 10.16
C ALA A 44 -5.18 -3.46 11.62
N GLU A 45 -5.52 -2.53 12.49
CA GLU A 45 -5.48 -2.68 13.93
C GLU A 45 -6.90 -2.54 14.45
N VAL A 46 -7.36 -3.57 15.15
CA VAL A 46 -8.74 -3.68 15.63
C VAL A 46 -8.72 -3.92 17.13
N SER A 47 -9.41 -3.07 17.88
CA SER A 47 -9.67 -3.29 19.31
C SER A 47 -11.10 -3.72 19.54
N GLY A 48 -11.29 -4.72 20.40
CA GLY A 48 -12.62 -5.16 20.80
C GLY A 48 -12.63 -6.56 21.40
N ARG A 49 -13.84 -7.10 21.56
CA ARG A 49 -14.09 -8.48 22.00
C ARG A 49 -14.57 -9.30 20.82
N ILE A 50 -13.65 -9.60 19.92
CA ILE A 50 -13.93 -10.28 18.64
C ILE A 50 -12.90 -11.38 18.38
N ASP A 51 -13.29 -12.34 17.54
CA ASP A 51 -12.38 -13.34 16.98
C ASP A 51 -11.74 -12.85 15.68
N ALA A 52 -10.49 -13.20 15.45
CA ALA A 52 -9.73 -12.77 14.27
C ALA A 52 -10.38 -13.30 12.97
N GLN A 53 -10.97 -14.50 13.00
CA GLN A 53 -11.58 -15.10 11.82
C GLN A 53 -12.80 -14.30 11.33
N ALA A 54 -13.63 -13.79 12.25
CA ALA A 54 -14.80 -12.98 11.89
C ALA A 54 -14.40 -11.67 11.19
N LEU A 55 -13.27 -11.07 11.59
CA LEU A 55 -12.73 -9.89 10.94
C LEU A 55 -12.20 -10.21 9.53
N ILE A 56 -11.47 -11.33 9.39
CA ILE A 56 -10.95 -11.80 8.10
C ILE A 56 -12.09 -12.03 7.12
N ASP A 57 -13.14 -12.74 7.55
CA ASP A 57 -14.28 -13.07 6.70
C ASP A 57 -15.02 -11.81 6.22
N ALA A 58 -15.17 -10.80 7.08
CA ALA A 58 -15.78 -9.51 6.72
C ALA A 58 -14.96 -8.76 5.66
N VAL A 59 -13.63 -8.75 5.78
CA VAL A 59 -12.74 -8.10 4.82
C VAL A 59 -12.72 -8.87 3.48
N VAL A 60 -12.73 -10.20 3.52
CA VAL A 60 -12.80 -11.07 2.34
C VAL A 60 -14.14 -10.91 1.61
N ALA A 61 -15.25 -10.81 2.34
CA ALA A 61 -16.56 -10.50 1.76
C ALA A 61 -16.60 -9.14 1.07
N GLY A 62 -15.83 -8.16 1.58
CA GLY A 62 -15.58 -6.87 0.93
C GLY A 62 -14.71 -6.92 -0.32
N GLY A 63 -14.17 -8.09 -0.66
CA GLY A 63 -13.32 -8.31 -1.83
C GLY A 63 -11.84 -7.97 -1.62
N TYR A 64 -11.37 -7.94 -0.37
CA TYR A 64 -9.97 -7.75 -0.02
C TYR A 64 -9.36 -9.05 0.51
N GLU A 65 -8.04 -9.12 0.64
CA GLU A 65 -7.37 -10.26 1.28
C GLU A 65 -7.07 -9.89 2.72
N ALA A 66 -7.25 -10.81 3.68
CA ALA A 66 -6.95 -10.57 5.08
C ALA A 66 -6.31 -11.79 5.75
N ALA A 67 -5.32 -11.55 6.61
CA ALA A 67 -4.69 -12.58 7.44
C ALA A 67 -4.30 -12.00 8.80
N GLU A 68 -4.36 -12.79 9.88
CA GLU A 68 -3.91 -12.34 11.21
C GLU A 68 -2.39 -12.22 11.24
N LEU A 69 -1.87 -11.08 11.71
CA LEU A 69 -0.44 -10.85 11.89
C LEU A 69 0.00 -11.42 13.24
N ARG A 70 0.85 -12.45 13.20
CA ARG A 70 1.40 -13.11 14.39
C ARG A 70 2.88 -12.80 14.58
N GLY A 71 3.24 -11.52 14.50
CA GLY A 71 4.40 -10.92 15.19
C GLY A 71 5.75 -11.65 15.11
N THR A 72 6.05 -12.40 14.05
CA THR A 72 7.38 -12.98 13.85
C THR A 72 8.21 -12.10 12.91
N GLU A 73 9.47 -11.81 13.28
CA GLU A 73 10.40 -11.01 12.48
C GLU A 73 10.54 -11.55 11.04
N ASP A 74 10.40 -12.85 10.85
CA ASP A 74 10.39 -13.52 9.54
C ASP A 74 9.25 -13.02 8.63
N GLU A 75 8.08 -12.68 9.19
CA GLU A 75 6.94 -12.14 8.41
C GLU A 75 7.22 -10.69 7.95
N ALA A 76 8.03 -9.93 8.68
CA ALA A 76 8.38 -8.56 8.31
C ALA A 76 9.39 -8.52 7.15
N GLU A 77 10.40 -9.39 7.18
CA GLU A 77 11.37 -9.54 6.09
C GLU A 77 10.72 -10.08 4.80
N GLU A 78 9.83 -11.06 4.92
CA GLU A 78 9.10 -11.63 3.77
C GLU A 78 8.18 -10.59 3.11
N LYS A 79 7.50 -9.76 3.91
CA LYS A 79 6.68 -8.65 3.42
C LYS A 79 7.50 -7.57 2.72
N GLU A 80 8.70 -7.27 3.21
CA GLU A 80 9.59 -6.29 2.59
C GLU A 80 10.09 -6.77 1.22
N ALA A 81 10.46 -8.05 1.13
CA ALA A 81 10.83 -8.68 -0.13
C ALA A 81 9.65 -8.66 -1.14
N ALA A 82 8.43 -8.96 -0.66
CA ALA A 82 7.22 -8.89 -1.47
C ALA A 82 6.91 -7.45 -1.94
N ALA A 83 7.07 -6.46 -1.07
CA ALA A 83 6.90 -5.05 -1.40
C ALA A 83 7.92 -4.60 -2.46
N PHE A 84 9.20 -4.95 -2.31
CA PHE A 84 10.22 -4.60 -3.30
C PHE A 84 9.97 -5.28 -4.66
N ALA A 85 9.55 -6.54 -4.65
CA ALA A 85 9.15 -7.26 -5.86
C ALA A 85 7.94 -6.60 -6.55
N TYR A 86 6.95 -6.15 -5.76
CA TYR A 86 5.77 -5.45 -6.26
C TYR A 86 6.13 -4.07 -6.87
N TYR A 87 7.03 -3.31 -6.25
CA TYR A 87 7.56 -2.07 -6.83
C TYR A 87 8.21 -2.32 -8.20
N GLY A 88 9.05 -3.35 -8.31
CA GLY A 88 9.66 -3.74 -9.58
C GLY A 88 8.63 -4.14 -10.64
N LEU A 89 7.54 -4.80 -10.22
CA LEU A 89 6.43 -5.14 -11.11
C LEU A 89 5.70 -3.89 -11.62
N LEU A 90 5.44 -2.90 -10.76
CA LEU A 90 4.80 -1.64 -11.17
C LEU A 90 5.64 -0.90 -12.21
N LEU A 91 6.95 -0.81 -12.00
CA LEU A 91 7.86 -0.22 -12.99
C LEU A 91 7.86 -0.97 -14.32
N LYS A 92 7.85 -2.31 -14.29
CA LYS A 92 7.72 -3.12 -15.51
C LYS A 92 6.40 -2.86 -16.23
N LYS A 93 5.28 -2.81 -15.50
CA LYS A 93 3.94 -2.50 -16.06
C LYS A 93 3.89 -1.09 -16.67
N ALA A 94 4.48 -0.11 -15.97
CA ALA A 94 4.62 1.26 -16.46
C ALA A 94 5.50 1.33 -17.71
N ALA A 95 6.63 0.63 -17.74
CA ALA A 95 7.54 0.58 -18.87
C ALA A 95 6.90 -0.07 -20.10
N VAL A 96 6.19 -1.20 -19.94
CA VAL A 96 5.48 -1.87 -21.03
C VAL A 96 4.40 -0.95 -21.62
N ALA A 97 3.58 -0.33 -20.78
CA ALA A 97 2.54 0.59 -21.24
C ALA A 97 3.14 1.88 -21.84
N GLY A 98 4.20 2.41 -21.23
CA GLY A 98 4.89 3.62 -21.69
C GLY A 98 5.57 3.41 -23.02
N LEU A 99 6.23 2.27 -23.23
CA LEU A 99 6.87 1.95 -24.51
C LEU A 99 5.83 1.87 -25.63
N VAL A 100 4.75 1.13 -25.44
CA VAL A 100 3.68 1.04 -26.45
C VAL A 100 3.03 2.42 -26.67
N GLY A 101 2.68 3.13 -25.61
CA GLY A 101 2.05 4.46 -25.68
C GLY A 101 2.93 5.50 -26.36
N SER A 102 4.19 5.63 -25.96
CA SER A 102 5.15 6.57 -26.56
C SER A 102 5.50 6.21 -28.00
N SER A 103 5.59 4.91 -28.35
CA SER A 103 5.77 4.49 -29.74
C SER A 103 4.59 4.90 -30.62
N LEU A 104 3.35 4.67 -30.18
CA LEU A 104 2.14 5.08 -30.92
C LEU A 104 2.02 6.61 -31.02
N PHE A 105 2.30 7.31 -29.92
CA PHE A 105 2.28 8.77 -29.89
C PHE A 105 3.33 9.38 -30.84
N GLY A 106 4.57 8.88 -30.80
CA GLY A 106 5.63 9.31 -31.72
C GLY A 106 5.26 9.03 -33.18
N MET A 107 4.69 7.87 -33.45
CA MET A 107 4.24 7.49 -34.79
C MET A 107 3.16 8.43 -35.34
N MET A 108 2.21 8.86 -34.50
CA MET A 108 1.24 9.89 -34.87
C MET A 108 1.88 11.27 -35.05
N LEU A 109 2.78 11.66 -34.14
CA LEU A 109 3.44 12.97 -34.15
C LEU A 109 4.30 13.18 -35.40
N PHE A 110 5.04 12.15 -35.83
CA PHE A 110 5.87 12.21 -37.03
C PHE A 110 5.10 11.97 -38.34
N GLY A 111 3.77 11.79 -38.29
CA GLY A 111 2.94 11.59 -39.48
C GLY A 111 3.22 10.29 -40.24
N VAL A 112 3.88 9.31 -39.60
CA VAL A 112 4.22 8.00 -40.20
C VAL A 112 3.15 6.94 -39.98
N ALA A 113 2.00 7.34 -39.42
CA ALA A 113 0.85 6.47 -39.20
C ALA A 113 0.21 6.00 -40.53
N PRO A 114 0.00 4.68 -40.74
CA PRO A 114 -0.62 4.20 -41.96
C PRO A 114 -2.10 4.59 -41.99
N PRO A 115 -2.68 4.81 -43.18
CA PRO A 115 -4.08 5.15 -43.32
C PRO A 115 -4.98 4.04 -42.77
N LEU A 116 -6.18 4.42 -42.31
CA LEU A 116 -7.15 3.47 -41.74
C LEU A 116 -7.72 2.49 -42.77
N GLU A 117 -7.56 2.79 -44.06
CA GLU A 117 -8.07 1.99 -45.18
C GLU A 117 -6.98 1.09 -45.78
N GLY A 118 -7.39 0.01 -46.45
CA GLY A 118 -6.48 -0.94 -47.09
C GLY A 118 -5.57 -1.67 -46.10
N GLY A 119 -4.27 -1.77 -46.43
CA GLY A 119 -3.28 -2.50 -45.63
C GLY A 119 -3.03 -1.94 -44.22
N GLY A 120 -3.31 -0.66 -43.98
CA GLY A 120 -3.15 -0.06 -42.65
C GLY A 120 -4.18 -0.54 -41.63
N ARG A 121 -5.32 -1.08 -42.07
CA ARG A 121 -6.33 -1.66 -41.17
C ARG A 121 -5.80 -2.87 -40.39
N LEU A 122 -5.02 -3.73 -41.05
CA LEU A 122 -4.37 -4.89 -40.43
C LEU A 122 -3.37 -4.45 -39.35
N PHE A 123 -2.59 -3.40 -39.64
CA PHE A 123 -1.69 -2.80 -38.67
C PHE A 123 -2.44 -2.29 -37.43
N TRP A 124 -3.52 -1.54 -37.63
CA TRP A 124 -4.31 -1.00 -36.51
C TRP A 124 -5.06 -2.09 -35.72
N LEU A 125 -5.45 -3.20 -36.35
CA LEU A 125 -6.01 -4.37 -35.64
C LEU A 125 -4.95 -5.02 -34.75
N PHE A 126 -3.70 -5.11 -35.23
CA PHE A 126 -2.59 -5.59 -34.43
C PHE A 126 -2.29 -4.65 -33.25
N VAL A 127 -2.30 -3.32 -33.48
CA VAL A 127 -2.19 -2.31 -32.41
C VAL A 127 -3.34 -2.42 -31.40
N ALA A 128 -4.58 -2.65 -31.87
CA ALA A 128 -5.73 -2.85 -30.99
C ALA A 128 -5.55 -4.09 -30.09
N ALA A 129 -5.03 -5.20 -30.64
CA ALA A 129 -4.75 -6.41 -29.88
C ALA A 129 -3.62 -6.21 -28.85
N ILE A 130 -2.52 -5.54 -29.24
CA ILE A 130 -1.42 -5.22 -28.31
C ILE A 130 -1.91 -4.29 -27.20
N SER A 131 -2.62 -3.23 -27.54
CA SER A 131 -3.15 -2.27 -26.55
C SER A 131 -4.16 -2.93 -25.61
N LEU A 132 -4.97 -3.88 -26.09
CA LEU A 132 -5.85 -4.68 -25.24
C LEU A 132 -5.04 -5.56 -24.27
N PHE A 133 -3.99 -6.22 -24.75
CA PHE A 133 -3.10 -7.00 -23.90
C PHE A 133 -2.47 -6.13 -22.80
N VAL A 134 -2.00 -4.94 -23.14
CA VAL A 134 -1.43 -3.99 -22.17
C VAL A 134 -2.49 -3.48 -21.18
N LEU A 135 -3.72 -3.21 -21.63
CA LEU A 135 -4.85 -2.85 -20.77
C LEU A 135 -5.13 -3.94 -19.74
N VAL A 136 -5.12 -5.21 -20.14
CA VAL A 136 -5.33 -6.35 -19.23
C VAL A 136 -4.14 -6.54 -18.29
N TYR A 137 -2.91 -6.51 -18.81
CA TYR A 137 -1.70 -6.79 -18.04
C TYR A 137 -1.29 -5.64 -17.10
N SER A 138 -1.14 -4.43 -17.65
CA SER A 138 -0.71 -3.24 -16.91
C SER A 138 -1.88 -2.52 -16.24
N GLY A 139 -3.07 -2.56 -16.85
CA GLY A 139 -4.27 -1.87 -16.36
C GLY A 139 -5.26 -2.73 -15.59
N GLY A 140 -5.16 -4.07 -15.61
CA GLY A 140 -6.18 -4.98 -15.09
C GLY A 140 -6.60 -4.71 -13.65
N ARG A 141 -5.65 -4.27 -12.80
CA ARG A 141 -5.94 -3.90 -11.40
C ARG A 141 -6.99 -2.80 -11.28
N PHE A 142 -6.96 -1.80 -12.17
CA PHE A 142 -7.90 -0.68 -12.14
C PHE A 142 -9.30 -1.14 -12.52
N PHE A 143 -9.44 -2.03 -13.51
CA PHE A 143 -10.73 -2.60 -13.88
C PHE A 143 -11.32 -3.46 -12.76
N THR A 144 -10.49 -4.27 -12.10
CA THR A 144 -10.94 -5.03 -10.92
C THR A 144 -11.32 -4.13 -9.75
N GLY A 145 -10.57 -3.05 -9.52
CA GLY A 145 -10.84 -2.07 -8.48
C GLY A 145 -12.12 -1.29 -8.73
N ALA A 146 -12.33 -0.83 -9.97
CA ALA A 146 -13.55 -0.18 -10.43
C ALA A 146 -14.78 -1.08 -10.24
N TRP A 147 -14.67 -2.37 -10.59
CA TRP A 147 -15.76 -3.33 -10.42
C TRP A 147 -16.11 -3.55 -8.95
N LYS A 148 -15.11 -3.65 -8.07
CA LYS A 148 -15.31 -3.74 -6.62
C LYS A 148 -15.97 -2.47 -6.07
N ALA A 149 -15.48 -1.30 -6.47
CA ALA A 149 -16.04 -0.01 -6.07
C ALA A 149 -17.50 0.15 -6.50
N PHE A 150 -17.82 -0.25 -7.74
CA PHE A 150 -19.19 -0.27 -8.26
C PHE A 150 -20.12 -1.16 -7.42
N LYS A 151 -19.70 -2.39 -7.09
CA LYS A 151 -20.47 -3.28 -6.20
C LYS A 151 -20.69 -2.66 -4.81
N ALA A 152 -19.69 -1.96 -4.30
CA ALA A 152 -19.74 -1.26 -3.03
C ALA A 152 -20.49 0.09 -3.08
N HIS A 153 -21.13 0.44 -4.21
CA HIS A 153 -21.85 1.70 -4.42
C HIS A 153 -20.97 2.94 -4.14
N ASN A 154 -19.69 2.85 -4.48
CA ASN A 154 -18.71 3.90 -4.29
C ASN A 154 -17.98 4.21 -5.61
N ALA A 155 -17.49 5.45 -5.75
CA ALA A 155 -16.70 5.88 -6.90
C ALA A 155 -15.32 6.32 -6.41
N ASN A 156 -14.27 5.84 -7.07
CA ASN A 156 -12.88 6.11 -6.70
C ASN A 156 -12.01 6.34 -7.94
N MET A 157 -10.71 6.57 -7.71
CA MET A 157 -9.73 6.79 -8.78
C MET A 157 -9.69 5.63 -9.79
N ASP A 158 -9.75 4.37 -9.32
CA ASP A 158 -9.76 3.18 -10.19
C ASP A 158 -10.96 3.19 -11.16
N THR A 159 -12.12 3.67 -10.70
CA THR A 159 -13.35 3.80 -11.51
C THR A 159 -13.13 4.72 -12.70
N LEU A 160 -12.52 5.88 -12.47
CA LEU A 160 -12.28 6.88 -13.49
C LEU A 160 -11.22 6.42 -14.51
N ILE A 161 -10.16 5.77 -14.03
CA ILE A 161 -9.10 5.22 -14.89
C ILE A 161 -9.67 4.12 -15.78
N ALA A 162 -10.41 3.18 -15.21
CA ALA A 162 -11.02 2.07 -15.94
C ALA A 162 -11.99 2.57 -17.01
N LEU A 163 -12.85 3.54 -16.66
CA LEU A 163 -13.78 4.14 -17.61
C LEU A 163 -13.05 4.93 -18.69
N GLY A 164 -12.11 5.83 -18.35
CA GLY A 164 -11.40 6.65 -19.32
C GLY A 164 -10.59 5.82 -20.32
N THR A 165 -9.74 4.92 -19.81
CA THR A 165 -8.85 4.08 -20.64
C THR A 165 -9.63 3.01 -21.41
N GLY A 166 -10.63 2.40 -20.79
CA GLY A 166 -11.51 1.43 -21.46
C GLY A 166 -12.36 2.07 -22.55
N THR A 167 -12.86 3.28 -22.31
CA THR A 167 -13.62 4.05 -23.30
C THR A 167 -12.76 4.50 -24.46
N ALA A 168 -11.55 5.01 -24.21
CA ALA A 168 -10.60 5.37 -25.26
C ALA A 168 -10.26 4.20 -26.18
N TRP A 169 -10.00 3.01 -25.60
CA TRP A 169 -9.74 1.80 -26.37
C TRP A 169 -10.97 1.34 -27.16
N LEU A 170 -12.14 1.28 -26.51
CA LEU A 170 -13.39 0.86 -27.15
C LEU A 170 -13.77 1.78 -28.31
N PHE A 171 -13.68 3.10 -28.12
CA PHE A 171 -13.94 4.10 -29.15
C PHE A 171 -13.01 3.90 -30.37
N SER A 172 -11.71 3.75 -30.13
CA SER A 172 -10.71 3.52 -31.17
C SER A 172 -10.97 2.21 -31.92
N PHE A 173 -11.36 1.17 -31.20
CA PHE A 173 -11.69 -0.12 -31.78
C PHE A 173 -12.98 -0.07 -32.63
N LEU A 174 -14.00 0.67 -32.19
CA LEU A 174 -15.24 0.86 -32.95
C LEU A 174 -15.00 1.62 -34.26
N ILE A 175 -14.17 2.67 -34.25
CA ILE A 175 -13.78 3.39 -35.47
C ILE A 175 -13.05 2.46 -36.44
N LEU A 176 -12.20 1.57 -35.93
CA LEU A 176 -11.46 0.61 -36.74
C LEU A 176 -12.36 -0.45 -37.42
N LEU A 177 -13.43 -0.86 -36.74
CA LEU A 177 -14.40 -1.81 -37.29
C LEU A 177 -15.39 -1.14 -38.25
N TRP A 178 -15.86 0.06 -37.91
CA TRP A 178 -16.87 0.79 -38.66
C TRP A 178 -16.50 2.27 -38.81
N PRO A 179 -15.56 2.59 -39.72
CA PRO A 179 -15.13 3.98 -39.93
C PRO A 179 -16.24 4.89 -40.46
N ALA A 180 -17.30 4.34 -41.03
CA ALA A 180 -18.48 5.09 -41.50
C ALA A 180 -19.34 5.65 -40.35
N LEU A 181 -19.17 5.19 -39.10
CA LEU A 181 -19.91 5.72 -37.94
C LEU A 181 -19.52 7.14 -37.57
N VAL A 182 -18.34 7.59 -38.00
CA VAL A 182 -17.74 8.87 -37.58
C VAL A 182 -17.27 9.66 -38.81
N PRO A 183 -17.54 10.98 -38.87
CA PRO A 183 -17.03 11.86 -39.92
C PRO A 183 -15.51 11.75 -40.07
N PRO A 184 -14.97 11.89 -41.30
CA PRO A 184 -13.53 11.77 -41.57
C PRO A 184 -12.64 12.60 -40.63
N GLU A 185 -13.10 13.79 -40.26
CA GLU A 185 -12.41 14.75 -39.40
C GLU A 185 -12.29 14.28 -37.95
N ALA A 186 -13.08 13.28 -37.56
CA ALA A 186 -13.18 12.76 -36.20
C ALA A 186 -12.67 11.31 -36.07
N ARG A 187 -12.03 10.75 -37.11
CA ARG A 187 -11.48 9.37 -37.11
C ARG A 187 -10.10 9.29 -36.44
N HIS A 188 -9.95 9.95 -35.31
CA HIS A 188 -8.73 9.84 -34.50
C HIS A 188 -8.83 8.61 -33.59
N LEU A 189 -7.78 7.80 -33.60
CA LEU A 189 -7.62 6.70 -32.66
C LEU A 189 -6.93 7.25 -31.40
N TYR A 190 -7.32 6.74 -30.24
CA TYR A 190 -6.86 7.14 -28.91
C TYR A 190 -6.23 5.95 -28.15
N PHE A 191 -5.67 4.97 -28.87
CA PHE A 191 -5.00 3.83 -28.26
C PHE A 191 -3.78 4.29 -27.44
N GLU A 192 -3.03 5.27 -27.96
CA GLU A 192 -1.89 5.90 -27.29
C GLU A 192 -2.27 6.61 -25.99
N ALA A 193 -3.40 7.33 -25.98
CA ALA A 193 -3.89 8.00 -24.77
C ALA A 193 -4.15 7.00 -23.64
N ALA A 194 -4.83 5.89 -23.93
CA ALA A 194 -5.09 4.83 -22.95
C ALA A 194 -3.78 4.23 -22.39
N MET A 195 -2.79 3.98 -23.25
CA MET A 195 -1.50 3.42 -22.84
C MET A 195 -0.68 4.40 -21.99
N ILE A 196 -0.62 5.67 -22.40
CA ILE A 196 0.12 6.71 -21.68
C ILE A 196 -0.49 6.93 -20.29
N ILE A 197 -1.81 7.01 -20.17
CA ILE A 197 -2.50 7.13 -18.88
C ILE A 197 -2.12 5.96 -17.96
N ILE A 198 -2.21 4.71 -18.45
CA ILE A 198 -1.85 3.53 -17.64
C ILE A 198 -0.38 3.54 -17.25
N ALA A 199 0.51 4.01 -18.14
CA ALA A 199 1.93 4.12 -17.87
C ALA A 199 2.22 5.13 -16.75
N LEU A 200 1.68 6.35 -16.87
CA LEU A 200 1.89 7.43 -15.91
C LEU A 200 1.32 7.09 -14.53
N ILE A 201 0.15 6.46 -14.47
CA ILE A 201 -0.46 6.09 -13.19
C ILE A 201 0.31 4.96 -12.50
N ASN A 202 0.76 3.95 -13.25
CA ASN A 202 1.61 2.90 -12.66
C ASN A 202 2.98 3.45 -12.23
N LEU A 203 3.54 4.40 -12.97
CA LEU A 203 4.76 5.11 -12.57
C LEU A 203 4.53 5.94 -11.31
N GLY A 204 3.43 6.70 -11.25
CA GLY A 204 3.03 7.49 -10.08
C GLY A 204 2.88 6.61 -8.84
N ALA A 205 2.19 5.47 -8.97
CA ALA A 205 2.06 4.50 -7.89
C ALA A 205 3.42 3.89 -7.46
N ALA A 206 4.35 3.68 -8.40
CA ALA A 206 5.71 3.23 -8.08
C ALA A 206 6.49 4.30 -7.31
N LEU A 207 6.39 5.57 -7.73
CA LEU A 207 7.04 6.70 -7.05
C LEU A 207 6.46 6.91 -5.65
N GLU A 208 5.15 6.81 -5.50
CA GLU A 208 4.45 6.86 -4.21
C GLU A 208 4.96 5.76 -3.26
N MET A 209 5.07 4.52 -3.76
CA MET A 209 5.60 3.40 -2.98
C MET A 209 7.05 3.63 -2.57
N ARG A 210 7.90 4.14 -3.48
CA ARG A 210 9.30 4.48 -3.18
C ARG A 210 9.42 5.60 -2.14
N ALA A 211 8.56 6.60 -2.20
CA ALA A 211 8.53 7.69 -1.22
C ALA A 211 8.18 7.17 0.19
N ARG A 212 7.24 6.22 0.28
CA ARG A 212 6.82 5.61 1.55
C ARG A 212 7.82 4.62 2.13
N GLY A 213 8.55 3.87 1.31
CA GLY A 213 9.57 2.92 1.80
C GLY A 213 10.66 3.58 2.65
N LYS A 214 10.98 4.86 2.38
CA LYS A 214 11.99 5.62 3.13
C LYS A 214 11.59 5.92 4.58
N THR A 215 10.31 6.04 4.90
CA THR A 215 9.86 6.30 6.28
C THR A 215 9.95 5.05 7.17
N SER A 216 9.76 3.86 6.60
CA SER A 216 9.88 2.59 7.32
C SER A 216 11.33 2.25 7.72
N GLU A 217 12.33 2.79 7.03
CA GLU A 217 13.76 2.56 7.33
C GLU A 217 14.17 3.12 8.72
N ALA A 218 13.53 4.20 9.18
CA ALA A 218 13.82 4.79 10.49
C ALA A 218 13.33 3.91 11.65
N ILE A 219 12.13 3.32 11.53
CA ILE A 219 11.63 2.33 12.50
C ILE A 219 12.52 1.08 12.49
N LYS A 220 12.99 0.64 11.32
CA LYS A 220 13.86 -0.53 11.18
C LYS A 220 15.16 -0.39 11.97
N ARG A 221 15.74 0.81 12.05
CA ARG A 221 16.92 1.06 12.89
C ARG A 221 16.65 0.86 14.38
N LEU A 222 15.43 1.13 14.85
CA LEU A 222 15.02 0.88 16.24
C LEU A 222 14.81 -0.62 16.50
N ILE A 223 14.16 -1.34 15.57
CA ILE A 223 13.96 -2.80 15.68
C ILE A 223 15.30 -3.55 15.66
N GLY A 224 16.25 -3.13 14.81
CA GLY A 224 17.59 -3.71 14.75
C GLY A 224 18.42 -3.53 16.04
N LEU A 225 17.94 -2.76 17.01
CA LEU A 225 18.57 -2.68 18.33
C LEU A 225 18.26 -3.89 19.22
N GLN A 226 17.16 -4.60 18.95
CA GLN A 226 16.71 -5.74 19.74
C GLN A 226 17.66 -6.94 19.59
N VAL A 227 17.93 -7.61 20.71
CA VAL A 227 18.86 -8.74 20.79
C VAL A 227 18.10 -10.05 20.56
N LYS A 228 18.62 -10.94 19.72
CA LYS A 228 17.93 -12.20 19.35
C LYS A 228 18.10 -13.33 20.39
N SER A 229 19.18 -13.27 21.16
CA SER A 229 19.54 -14.26 22.17
C SER A 229 19.91 -13.60 23.49
N ALA A 230 19.67 -14.30 24.57
CA ALA A 230 20.04 -13.86 25.91
C ALA A 230 20.72 -15.01 26.66
N ARG A 231 21.68 -14.67 27.52
CA ARG A 231 22.38 -15.63 28.36
C ARG A 231 21.70 -15.75 29.71
N VAL A 232 21.00 -16.84 29.93
CA VAL A 232 20.32 -17.15 31.19
C VAL A 232 21.22 -17.98 32.10
N VAL A 233 21.09 -17.79 33.40
CA VAL A 233 21.79 -18.57 34.42
C VAL A 233 20.78 -19.48 35.11
N ARG A 234 20.77 -20.76 34.72
CA ARG A 234 19.90 -21.81 35.28
C ARG A 234 20.77 -22.82 35.99
N GLU A 235 20.44 -23.15 37.25
CA GLU A 235 21.18 -24.15 38.04
C GLU A 235 22.71 -23.89 38.08
N GLY A 236 23.12 -22.62 38.11
CA GLY A 236 24.53 -22.22 38.12
C GLY A 236 25.26 -22.36 36.78
N ARG A 237 24.58 -22.74 35.70
CA ARG A 237 25.13 -22.84 34.34
C ARG A 237 24.65 -21.69 33.46
N GLU A 238 25.56 -21.15 32.66
CA GLU A 238 25.24 -20.17 31.61
C GLU A 238 24.73 -20.91 30.37
N ILE A 239 23.54 -20.55 29.89
CA ILE A 239 22.93 -21.12 28.68
C ILE A 239 22.46 -19.96 27.81
N ASP A 240 22.88 -19.96 26.54
CA ASP A 240 22.38 -18.99 25.56
C ASP A 240 21.06 -19.51 24.99
N VAL A 241 19.98 -18.74 25.18
CA VAL A 241 18.63 -19.08 24.72
C VAL A 241 18.09 -17.98 23.80
N PRO A 242 17.19 -18.31 22.85
CA PRO A 242 16.43 -17.30 22.12
C PRO A 242 15.68 -16.37 23.08
N ILE A 243 15.61 -15.07 22.78
CA ILE A 243 14.97 -14.08 23.67
C ILE A 243 13.50 -14.42 23.99
N ALA A 244 12.80 -15.09 23.07
CA ALA A 244 11.43 -15.56 23.27
C ALA A 244 11.28 -16.64 24.35
N GLN A 245 12.36 -17.30 24.75
CA GLN A 245 12.38 -18.33 25.79
C GLN A 245 12.79 -17.78 27.18
N VAL A 246 13.08 -16.48 27.27
CA VAL A 246 13.43 -15.82 28.54
C VAL A 246 12.16 -15.61 29.34
N GLY A 247 12.14 -16.11 30.57
CA GLY A 247 11.03 -15.97 31.51
C GLY A 247 11.11 -14.69 32.35
N LEU A 248 9.96 -14.28 32.90
CA LEU A 248 9.92 -13.26 33.95
C LEU A 248 10.66 -13.76 35.21
N ASN A 249 11.34 -12.84 35.90
CA ASN A 249 12.18 -13.12 37.07
C ASN A 249 13.35 -14.08 36.83
N GLU A 250 13.66 -14.39 35.57
CA GLU A 250 14.84 -15.18 35.23
C GLU A 250 16.12 -14.36 35.47
N THR A 251 17.20 -15.05 35.85
CA THR A 251 18.51 -14.43 36.04
C THR A 251 19.31 -14.50 34.75
N LEU A 252 19.82 -13.37 34.30
CA LEU A 252 20.60 -13.25 33.08
C LEU A 252 21.98 -12.66 33.37
N ARG A 253 22.96 -13.04 32.56
CA ARG A 253 24.34 -12.53 32.63
C ARG A 253 24.65 -11.70 31.41
N VAL A 254 25.20 -10.50 31.64
CA VAL A 254 25.68 -9.62 30.56
C VAL A 254 27.17 -9.41 30.71
N ARG A 255 27.92 -9.54 29.61
CA ARG A 255 29.36 -9.32 29.53
C ARG A 255 29.67 -7.95 28.90
N PRO A 256 30.90 -7.42 29.08
CA PRO A 256 31.32 -6.19 28.40
C PRO A 256 31.15 -6.33 26.89
N GLY A 257 30.56 -5.32 26.26
CA GLY A 257 30.29 -5.27 24.83
C GLY A 257 28.99 -5.95 24.39
N GLU A 258 28.29 -6.66 25.29
CA GLU A 258 26.98 -7.24 25.00
C GLU A 258 25.85 -6.21 25.18
N LYS A 259 24.81 -6.34 24.37
CA LYS A 259 23.56 -5.59 24.56
C LYS A 259 22.70 -6.27 25.62
N ILE A 260 21.98 -5.47 26.40
CA ILE A 260 21.03 -5.97 27.38
C ILE A 260 19.78 -6.47 26.65
N ALA A 261 19.39 -7.73 26.86
CA ALA A 261 18.32 -8.35 26.09
C ALA A 261 16.92 -7.87 26.51
N VAL A 262 16.67 -7.75 27.81
CA VAL A 262 15.36 -7.42 28.41
C VAL A 262 15.55 -6.46 29.57
N ASP A 263 14.48 -5.81 30.02
CA ASP A 263 14.57 -4.92 31.18
C ASP A 263 14.68 -5.72 32.47
N GLY A 264 15.38 -5.17 33.46
CA GLY A 264 15.50 -5.83 34.74
C GLY A 264 16.22 -5.02 35.80
N VAL A 265 16.57 -5.68 36.90
CA VAL A 265 17.29 -5.09 38.04
C VAL A 265 18.56 -5.87 38.31
N ILE A 266 19.69 -5.18 38.46
CA ILE A 266 20.98 -5.81 38.77
C ILE A 266 20.92 -6.47 40.15
N ILE A 267 21.29 -7.74 40.22
CA ILE A 267 21.38 -8.49 41.47
C ILE A 267 22.83 -8.62 41.96
N GLU A 268 23.80 -8.65 41.04
CA GLU A 268 25.21 -8.81 41.38
C GLU A 268 26.10 -8.13 40.32
N GLY A 269 27.17 -7.47 40.77
CA GLY A 269 28.14 -6.80 39.89
C GLY A 269 27.89 -5.31 39.73
N ARG A 270 28.76 -4.68 38.93
CA ARG A 270 28.67 -3.26 38.55
C ARG A 270 29.24 -3.06 37.15
N SER A 271 28.72 -2.06 36.44
CA SER A 271 29.03 -1.83 35.03
C SER A 271 28.71 -0.40 34.61
N ASN A 272 29.39 0.10 33.58
CA ASN A 272 28.98 1.30 32.87
C ASN A 272 28.12 0.91 31.67
N ILE A 273 26.90 1.44 31.62
CA ILE A 273 25.91 1.12 30.61
C ILE A 273 25.67 2.36 29.74
N ASP A 274 25.76 2.17 28.43
CA ASP A 274 25.49 3.20 27.44
C ASP A 274 24.02 3.15 27.04
N GLU A 275 23.25 4.08 27.60
CA GLU A 275 21.81 4.26 27.34
C GLU A 275 21.53 5.33 26.28
N SER A 276 22.56 5.86 25.59
CA SER A 276 22.45 7.01 24.66
C SER A 276 21.42 6.81 23.55
N MET A 277 21.21 5.57 23.10
CA MET A 277 20.24 5.24 22.06
C MET A 277 18.78 5.39 22.50
N ILE A 278 18.51 5.39 23.81
CA ILE A 278 17.16 5.47 24.39
C ILE A 278 16.97 6.77 25.15
N SER A 279 17.88 7.11 26.06
CA SER A 279 17.80 8.33 26.89
C SER A 279 18.28 9.59 26.16
N GLY A 280 19.12 9.43 25.13
CA GLY A 280 19.79 10.55 24.46
C GLY A 280 20.98 11.12 25.24
N GLU A 281 21.30 10.60 26.42
CA GLU A 281 22.44 11.05 27.21
C GLU A 281 23.75 10.43 26.69
N PRO A 282 24.76 11.24 26.33
CA PRO A 282 25.96 10.73 25.65
C PRO A 282 26.97 10.03 26.56
N LEU A 283 26.88 10.22 27.87
CA LEU A 283 27.81 9.63 28.84
C LEU A 283 27.23 8.33 29.40
N PRO A 284 28.00 7.23 29.45
CA PRO A 284 27.58 6.00 30.10
C PRO A 284 27.26 6.21 31.58
N LEU A 285 26.19 5.59 32.06
CA LEU A 285 25.77 5.63 33.45
C LEU A 285 26.39 4.45 34.21
N GLU A 286 26.95 4.71 35.38
CA GLU A 286 27.42 3.66 36.28
C GLU A 286 26.22 3.04 37.00
N LYS A 287 26.13 1.71 36.96
CA LYS A 287 25.03 0.92 37.51
C LYS A 287 25.58 -0.20 38.38
N SER A 288 24.88 -0.44 39.49
CA SER A 288 25.27 -1.37 40.55
C SER A 288 24.06 -2.20 41.02
N ALA A 289 24.28 -3.12 41.96
CA ALA A 289 23.21 -3.97 42.49
C ALA A 289 22.06 -3.13 43.07
N GLY A 290 20.84 -3.42 42.61
CA GLY A 290 19.63 -2.66 42.93
C GLY A 290 19.17 -1.70 41.84
N ASP A 291 20.04 -1.34 40.89
CA ASP A 291 19.70 -0.41 39.82
C ASP A 291 18.95 -1.10 38.67
N GLU A 292 18.05 -0.36 38.02
CA GLU A 292 17.34 -0.79 36.81
C GLU A 292 18.22 -0.70 35.56
N VAL A 293 18.06 -1.68 34.68
CA VAL A 293 18.68 -1.77 33.36
C VAL A 293 17.62 -1.92 32.28
N ILE A 294 17.87 -1.29 31.13
CA ILE A 294 16.92 -1.21 30.02
C ILE A 294 17.38 -2.08 28.85
N GLY A 295 16.49 -2.87 28.28
CA GLY A 295 16.73 -3.69 27.09
C GLY A 295 17.09 -2.83 25.86
N GLY A 296 18.04 -3.31 25.06
CA GLY A 296 18.57 -2.63 23.88
C GLY A 296 19.76 -1.70 24.14
N THR A 297 20.06 -1.40 25.41
CA THR A 297 21.25 -0.61 25.81
C THR A 297 22.53 -1.45 25.78
N LEU A 298 23.69 -0.81 25.75
CA LEU A 298 24.98 -1.48 25.58
C LEU A 298 25.78 -1.50 26.89
N ASN A 299 26.15 -2.70 27.36
CA ASN A 299 27.13 -2.81 28.44
C ASN A 299 28.53 -2.46 27.90
N LYS A 300 29.20 -1.45 28.48
CA LYS A 300 30.57 -1.07 28.10
C LYS A 300 31.62 -1.81 28.91
N SER A 301 31.44 -1.90 30.22
CA SER A 301 32.47 -2.37 31.16
C SER A 301 31.89 -3.27 32.25
N GLY A 302 32.68 -4.22 32.75
CA GLY A 302 32.23 -5.12 33.81
C GLY A 302 31.22 -6.19 33.34
N THR A 303 31.01 -7.17 34.20
CA THR A 303 29.96 -8.18 34.03
C THR A 303 29.05 -8.12 35.23
N PHE A 304 27.76 -8.34 35.00
CA PHE A 304 26.76 -8.33 36.05
C PHE A 304 25.69 -9.37 35.78
N LEU A 305 25.05 -9.78 36.87
CA LEU A 305 23.82 -10.54 36.86
C LEU A 305 22.66 -9.60 37.10
N PHE A 306 21.59 -9.78 36.35
CA PHE A 306 20.36 -9.05 36.55
C PHE A 306 19.16 -9.99 36.46
N ARG A 307 18.09 -9.62 37.13
CA ARG A 307 16.82 -10.34 37.12
C ARG A 307 15.85 -9.64 36.19
N ALA A 308 15.28 -10.37 35.23
CA ALA A 308 14.30 -9.83 34.28
C ALA A 308 13.02 -9.36 34.98
N THR A 309 12.62 -8.11 34.74
CA THR A 309 11.37 -7.53 35.26
C THR A 309 10.31 -7.35 34.18
N ARG A 310 10.71 -7.03 32.94
CA ARG A 310 9.81 -6.89 31.79
C ARG A 310 10.42 -7.60 30.57
N ILE A 311 9.61 -8.35 29.84
CA ILE A 311 10.04 -9.14 28.68
C ILE A 311 9.10 -8.91 27.49
N GLY A 312 9.59 -9.17 26.28
CA GLY A 312 8.81 -9.02 25.04
C GLY A 312 8.18 -7.63 24.90
N LYS A 313 6.85 -7.60 24.69
CA LYS A 313 6.05 -6.38 24.48
C LYS A 313 6.03 -5.42 25.68
N ASP A 314 6.36 -5.92 26.88
CA ASP A 314 6.31 -5.12 28.10
C ASP A 314 7.61 -4.34 28.33
N THR A 315 8.67 -4.58 27.54
CA THR A 315 9.94 -3.85 27.65
C THR A 315 9.80 -2.38 27.26
N ALA A 316 10.64 -1.51 27.84
CA ALA A 316 10.65 -0.09 27.51
C ALA A 316 10.89 0.16 26.01
N LEU A 317 11.82 -0.58 25.39
CA LEU A 317 12.08 -0.49 23.95
C LEU A 317 10.84 -0.89 23.12
N ALA A 318 10.17 -1.98 23.48
CA ALA A 318 8.95 -2.40 22.77
C ALA A 318 7.83 -1.36 22.90
N GLN A 319 7.66 -0.74 24.08
CA GLN A 319 6.70 0.34 24.26
C GLN A 319 7.06 1.59 23.47
N ILE A 320 8.33 1.98 23.39
CA ILE A 320 8.79 3.10 22.57
C ILE A 320 8.51 2.82 21.09
N ILE A 321 8.83 1.62 20.61
CA ILE A 321 8.54 1.20 19.23
C ILE A 321 7.03 1.28 18.96
N GLU A 322 6.21 0.76 19.87
CA GLU A 322 4.75 0.79 19.74
C GLU A 322 4.18 2.22 19.73
N MET A 323 4.65 3.09 20.64
CA MET A 323 4.25 4.50 20.68
C MET A 323 4.65 5.26 19.39
N VAL A 324 5.87 5.05 18.90
CA VAL A 324 6.33 5.65 17.63
C VAL A 324 5.50 5.13 16.47
N ARG A 325 5.18 3.83 16.45
CA ARG A 325 4.36 3.21 15.42
C ARG A 325 2.95 3.79 15.43
N GLN A 326 2.30 3.90 16.59
CA GLN A 326 0.99 4.54 16.74
C GLN A 326 1.01 6.00 16.27
N ALA A 327 2.06 6.76 16.60
CA ALA A 327 2.21 8.13 16.14
C ALA A 327 2.38 8.24 14.61
N GLN A 328 3.12 7.33 13.98
CA GLN A 328 3.31 7.29 12.53
C GLN A 328 2.10 6.71 11.77
N ASN A 329 1.30 5.86 12.41
CA ASN A 329 0.06 5.30 11.88
C ASN A 329 -1.06 6.35 11.77
N ALA A 330 -0.86 7.56 12.31
CA ALA A 330 -1.77 8.68 12.12
C ALA A 330 -1.82 9.10 10.63
N LYS A 331 -2.91 8.73 9.96
CA LYS A 331 -3.17 8.95 8.52
C LYS A 331 -2.59 10.28 7.99
N PRO A 332 -1.77 10.24 6.92
CA PRO A 332 -1.37 11.46 6.21
C PRO A 332 -2.61 12.21 5.75
N ALA A 333 -2.78 13.45 6.22
CA ALA A 333 -3.96 14.28 5.96
C ALA A 333 -4.25 14.48 4.46
N ILE A 334 -3.20 14.45 3.63
CA ILE A 334 -3.26 14.73 2.19
C ILE A 334 -3.95 13.60 1.42
N GLY A 335 -3.73 12.32 1.76
CA GLY A 335 -4.35 11.19 1.05
C GLY A 335 -5.87 11.18 1.17
N ARG A 336 -6.39 11.50 2.37
CA ARG A 336 -7.83 11.62 2.63
C ARG A 336 -8.49 12.71 1.80
N LEU A 337 -7.77 13.79 1.50
CA LEU A 337 -8.28 14.90 0.71
C LEU A 337 -8.50 14.47 -0.75
N VAL A 338 -7.53 13.77 -1.35
CA VAL A 338 -7.59 13.33 -2.75
C VAL A 338 -8.77 12.38 -2.97
N ASP A 339 -9.00 11.41 -2.09
CA ASP A 339 -10.15 10.50 -2.24
C ASP A 339 -11.49 11.19 -2.02
N LYS A 340 -11.55 12.17 -1.10
CA LYS A 340 -12.77 12.96 -0.91
C LYS A 340 -13.12 13.77 -2.16
N ILE A 341 -12.10 14.30 -2.84
CA ILE A 341 -12.27 14.97 -4.13
C ILE A 341 -12.74 13.95 -5.17
N ALA A 342 -12.09 12.80 -5.29
CA ALA A 342 -12.46 11.77 -6.27
C ALA A 342 -13.90 11.25 -6.07
N ALA A 343 -14.34 11.04 -4.83
CA ALA A 343 -15.68 10.57 -4.50
C ALA A 343 -16.80 11.54 -4.93
N VAL A 344 -16.49 12.84 -5.08
CA VAL A 344 -17.44 13.84 -5.61
C VAL A 344 -17.21 14.07 -7.10
N PHE A 345 -15.96 14.16 -7.52
CA PHE A 345 -15.58 14.47 -8.90
C PHE A 345 -16.05 13.38 -9.87
N VAL A 346 -15.87 12.10 -9.54
CA VAL A 346 -16.21 10.99 -10.44
C VAL A 346 -17.72 10.93 -10.73
N PRO A 347 -18.63 10.97 -9.74
CA PRO A 347 -20.07 11.03 -10.01
C PRO A 347 -20.49 12.26 -10.82
N VAL A 348 -19.88 13.42 -10.56
CA VAL A 348 -20.17 14.66 -11.30
C VAL A 348 -19.75 14.53 -12.76
N VAL A 349 -18.56 13.98 -13.05
CA VAL A 349 -18.11 13.73 -14.42
C VAL A 349 -19.04 12.75 -15.14
N LEU A 350 -19.45 11.66 -14.47
CA LEU A 350 -20.38 10.71 -15.06
C LEU A 350 -21.75 11.35 -15.36
N LEU A 351 -22.24 12.20 -14.46
CA LEU A 351 -23.45 12.98 -14.70
C LEU A 351 -23.29 13.91 -15.90
N ILE A 352 -22.17 14.63 -16.00
CA ILE A 352 -21.87 15.51 -17.15
C ILE A 352 -21.78 14.69 -18.44
N ALA A 353 -21.18 13.50 -18.42
CA ALA A 353 -21.11 12.62 -19.58
C ALA A 353 -22.52 12.16 -20.02
N VAL A 354 -23.39 11.80 -19.08
CA VAL A 354 -24.80 11.44 -19.37
C VAL A 354 -25.58 12.64 -19.91
N VAL A 355 -25.43 13.82 -19.31
CA VAL A 355 -26.08 15.05 -19.78
C VAL A 355 -25.58 15.40 -21.19
N THR A 356 -24.27 15.31 -21.43
CA THR A 356 -23.67 15.55 -22.75
C THR A 356 -24.24 14.58 -23.78
N PHE A 357 -24.28 13.29 -23.46
CA PHE A 357 -24.90 12.27 -24.30
C PHE A 357 -26.35 12.65 -24.66
N LEU A 358 -27.17 13.00 -23.66
CA LEU A 358 -28.58 13.34 -23.87
C LEU A 358 -28.77 14.61 -24.71
N VAL A 359 -27.95 15.65 -24.48
CA VAL A 359 -28.01 16.90 -25.24
C VAL A 359 -27.70 16.65 -26.70
N TRP A 360 -26.58 15.98 -27.00
CA TRP A 360 -26.18 15.72 -28.38
C TRP A 360 -27.07 14.69 -29.07
N PHE A 361 -27.67 13.76 -28.32
CA PHE A 361 -28.62 12.80 -28.89
C PHE A 361 -29.92 13.47 -29.33
N ASN A 362 -30.42 14.44 -28.55
CA ASN A 362 -31.67 15.12 -28.86
C ASN A 362 -31.47 16.30 -29.84
N PHE A 363 -30.46 17.13 -29.60
CA PHE A 363 -30.25 18.42 -30.28
C PHE A 363 -29.02 18.47 -31.19
N GLY A 364 -28.24 17.39 -31.28
CA GLY A 364 -27.04 17.35 -32.12
C GLY A 364 -27.35 17.41 -33.62
N PRO A 365 -26.40 17.91 -34.43
CA PRO A 365 -26.49 17.88 -35.89
C PRO A 365 -26.36 16.45 -36.42
N ASP A 366 -26.90 16.21 -37.61
CA ASP A 366 -26.78 14.91 -38.28
C ASP A 366 -25.36 14.70 -38.84
N PRO A 367 -24.77 13.49 -38.71
CA PRO A 367 -25.32 12.31 -38.03
C PRO A 367 -25.15 12.35 -36.51
N LYS A 368 -26.28 12.33 -35.78
CA LYS A 368 -26.32 12.44 -34.31
C LYS A 368 -25.47 11.40 -33.59
N SER A 369 -25.44 10.16 -34.10
CA SER A 369 -24.67 9.05 -33.50
C SER A 369 -23.18 9.35 -33.39
N ALA A 370 -22.60 10.05 -34.39
CA ALA A 370 -21.18 10.37 -34.39
C ALA A 370 -20.83 11.42 -33.32
N TYR A 371 -21.63 12.49 -33.26
CA TYR A 371 -21.43 13.56 -32.29
C TYR A 371 -21.66 13.09 -30.86
N VAL A 372 -22.67 12.27 -30.63
CA VAL A 372 -22.94 11.66 -29.32
C VAL A 372 -21.75 10.81 -28.85
N LEU A 373 -21.25 9.94 -29.73
CA LEU A 373 -20.11 9.07 -29.41
C LEU A 373 -18.86 9.92 -29.10
N LEU A 374 -18.53 10.87 -29.96
CA LEU A 374 -17.32 11.70 -29.84
C LEU A 374 -17.34 12.59 -28.59
N THR A 375 -18.43 13.31 -28.34
CA THR A 375 -18.50 14.26 -27.23
C THR A 375 -18.56 13.56 -25.88
N THR A 376 -19.34 12.48 -25.77
CA THR A 376 -19.43 11.68 -24.53
C THR A 376 -18.09 11.04 -24.20
N MET A 377 -17.41 10.44 -25.19
CA MET A 377 -16.11 9.82 -24.96
C MET A 377 -15.03 10.85 -24.63
N THR A 378 -15.04 12.00 -25.30
CA THR A 378 -14.12 13.10 -25.00
C THR A 378 -14.24 13.56 -23.54
N VAL A 379 -15.45 13.70 -23.00
CA VAL A 379 -15.67 14.05 -21.58
C VAL A 379 -15.02 13.00 -20.65
N LEU A 380 -15.25 11.72 -20.92
CA LEU A 380 -14.71 10.63 -20.10
C LEU A 380 -13.18 10.52 -20.17
N ILE A 381 -12.60 10.77 -21.35
CA ILE A 381 -11.15 10.71 -21.58
C ILE A 381 -10.46 11.89 -20.89
N ILE A 382 -10.94 13.12 -21.09
CA ILE A 382 -10.34 14.34 -20.53
C ILE A 382 -10.45 14.37 -19.00
N ALA A 383 -11.51 13.80 -18.44
CA ALA A 383 -11.70 13.80 -17.00
C ALA A 383 -10.68 12.96 -16.22
N CYS A 384 -9.92 12.07 -16.87
CA CYS A 384 -8.95 11.21 -16.18
C CYS A 384 -7.74 12.01 -15.68
N PRO A 385 -7.54 12.17 -14.35
CA PRO A 385 -6.40 12.89 -13.80
C PRO A 385 -5.15 12.03 -13.96
N CYS A 386 -4.27 12.42 -14.88
CA CYS A 386 -3.01 11.73 -15.15
C CYS A 386 -1.79 12.43 -14.55
N ALA A 387 -1.98 13.54 -13.82
CA ALA A 387 -0.93 14.35 -13.18
C ALA A 387 -1.26 14.65 -11.72
#